data_AF-E8X549-F1
#
_entry.id   AF-E8X549-F1
#
_cell.length_a   1.000
_cell.length_b   1.000
_cell.length_c   1.000
_cell.angle_alpha   90.00
_cell.angle_beta   90.00
_cell.angle_gamma   90.00
#
_symmetry.space_group_name_H-M   'P 1'
#
loop_
_entity.id
_entity.type
_entity.pdbx_description
1 polymer ?
#
loop_
_entity_poly.entity_id
_entity_poly.type
_entity_poly.pdbx_seq_one_letter_code
_entity_poly.pdbx_strand_id
1 'polypeptide(L)'
;MAKQTEKINILEDAGYRYNFDRMMYINRNVRKAFSVEFIDDKAASEITEKIQHQKANEDWEFYTTSHLSDGIVRELKRVLQ
;
A
#
# COMPACT_ATOMS: atom_id res chain seq x y z
N MET A 1 -4.90 6.20 19.52
CA MET A 1 -5.88 6.47 18.46
C MET A 1 -5.35 7.48 17.42
N ALA A 2 -4.88 8.69 17.80
CA ALA A 2 -4.49 9.74 16.84
C ALA A 2 -3.42 9.36 15.78
N LYS A 3 -2.43 8.52 16.14
CA LYS A 3 -1.34 8.13 15.24
C LYS A 3 -1.78 7.28 14.04
N GLN A 4 -2.87 6.52 14.17
CA GLN A 4 -3.33 5.66 13.08
C GLN A 4 -4.20 6.44 12.10
N THR A 5 -5.04 7.34 12.61
CA THR A 5 -5.79 8.30 11.78
C THR A 5 -4.86 9.16 10.93
N GLU A 6 -3.72 9.59 11.47
CA GLU A 6 -2.71 10.34 10.71
C GLU A 6 -2.18 9.55 9.51
N LYS A 7 -1.80 8.27 9.69
CA LYS A 7 -1.29 7.42 8.60
C LYS A 7 -2.34 7.18 7.52
N ILE A 8 -3.61 7.00 7.91
CA ILE A 8 -4.73 6.83 6.99
C ILE A 8 -4.93 8.11 6.17
N ASN A 9 -4.91 9.28 6.81
CA ASN A 9 -5.05 10.56 6.11
C ASN A 9 -3.93 10.76 5.08
N ILE A 10 -2.68 10.44 5.42
CA ILE A 10 -1.55 10.49 4.47
C ILE A 10 -1.81 9.64 3.21
N LEU A 11 -2.36 8.44 3.39
CA LEU A 11 -2.69 7.54 2.29
C LEU A 11 -3.85 8.09 1.45
N GLU A 12 -4.91 8.56 2.09
CA GLU A 12 -6.08 9.11 1.40
C GLU A 12 -5.74 10.39 0.62
N ASP A 13 -4.95 11.29 1.21
CA ASP A 13 -4.44 12.51 0.57
C ASP A 13 -3.54 12.18 -0.64
N ALA A 14 -2.79 11.08 -0.56
CA ALA A 14 -1.99 10.55 -1.66
C ALA A 14 -2.82 9.75 -2.69
N GLY A 15 -4.15 9.71 -2.56
CA GLY A 15 -5.08 9.08 -3.50
C GLY A 15 -5.22 7.56 -3.36
N TYR A 16 -4.75 6.98 -2.26
CA TYR A 16 -5.00 5.57 -1.96
C TYR A 16 -6.42 5.40 -1.44
N ARG A 17 -7.03 4.27 -1.80
CA ARG A 17 -8.37 3.88 -1.33
C ARG A 17 -8.30 2.53 -0.65
N TYR A 18 -9.00 2.42 0.46
CA TYR A 18 -9.11 1.16 1.17
C TYR A 18 -9.95 0.15 0.38
N ASN A 19 -9.43 -1.07 0.25
CA ASN A 19 -10.11 -2.20 -0.34
C ASN A 19 -10.36 -3.25 0.76
N PHE A 20 -11.63 -3.45 1.10
CA PHE A 20 -12.05 -4.38 2.16
C PHE A 20 -11.77 -5.84 1.80
N ASP A 21 -11.97 -6.25 0.55
CA ASP A 21 -11.77 -7.64 0.12
C ASP A 21 -10.31 -8.09 0.26
N ARG A 22 -9.38 -7.13 0.21
CA ARG A 22 -7.93 -7.38 0.25
C ARG A 22 -7.26 -6.90 1.52
N MET A 23 -7.97 -6.14 2.35
CA MET A 23 -7.42 -5.49 3.54
C MET A 23 -6.17 -4.65 3.20
N MET A 24 -6.25 -3.87 2.11
CA MET A 24 -5.14 -3.03 1.64
C MET A 24 -5.61 -1.64 1.20
N TYR A 25 -4.75 -0.64 1.36
CA TYR A 25 -4.86 0.66 0.71
C TYR A 25 -4.18 0.61 -0.65
N ILE A 26 -4.92 0.94 -1.71
CA ILE A 26 -4.50 0.74 -3.09
C ILE A 26 -4.58 2.06 -3.86
N ASN A 27 -3.51 2.39 -4.58
CA ASN A 27 -3.51 3.45 -5.59
C ASN A 27 -3.08 2.86 -6.94
N ARG A 28 -4.05 2.73 -7.85
CA ARG A 28 -3.85 2.16 -9.20
C ARG A 28 -3.05 3.08 -10.12
N ASN A 29 -3.13 4.39 -9.91
CA ASN A 29 -2.44 5.37 -10.76
C ASN A 29 -0.92 5.25 -10.62
N VAL A 30 -0.43 4.91 -9.42
CA VAL A 30 1.00 4.69 -9.14
C VAL A 30 1.33 3.20 -8.94
N ARG A 31 0.35 2.30 -9.12
CA ARG A 31 0.46 0.84 -8.96
C ARG A 31 1.16 0.44 -7.65
N LYS A 32 0.65 0.97 -6.53
CA LYS A 32 1.14 0.66 -5.18
C LYS A 32 0.00 0.22 -4.28
N ALA A 33 0.31 -0.72 -3.39
CA ALA A 33 -0.62 -1.16 -2.35
C ALA A 33 0.09 -1.36 -1.02
N PHE A 34 -0.57 -0.97 0.07
CA PHE A 34 -0.11 -1.12 1.44
C PHE A 34 -1.11 -1.97 2.23
N SER A 35 -0.64 -3.03 2.90
CA SER A 35 -1.53 -3.77 3.82
C SER A 35 -1.81 -2.96 5.08
N VAL A 36 -2.95 -3.23 5.71
CA VAL A 36 -3.28 -2.63 7.03
C VAL A 36 -2.20 -2.94 8.05
N GLU A 37 -1.71 -4.18 8.09
CA GLU A 37 -0.63 -4.60 9.00
C GLU A 37 0.64 -3.76 8.79
N PHE A 38 1.04 -3.51 7.55
CA PHE A 38 2.21 -2.68 7.26
C PHE A 38 2.01 -1.25 7.76
N ILE A 39 0.83 -0.69 7.56
CA ILE A 39 0.50 0.67 8.04
C ILE A 39 0.57 0.72 9.56
N ASP A 40 0.10 -0.32 10.24
CA ASP A 40 0.08 -0.38 11.69
C ASP A 40 1.50 -0.46 12.27
N ASP A 41 2.34 -1.31 11.69
CA ASP A 41 3.71 -1.55 12.14
C ASP A 41 4.68 -0.40 11.82
N LYS A 42 4.48 0.30 10.70
CA LYS A 42 5.45 1.30 10.22
C LYS A 42 5.17 2.71 10.69
N ALA A 43 6.23 3.50 10.88
CA ALA A 43 6.08 4.91 11.17
C ALA A 43 5.46 5.68 10.00
N ALA A 44 4.76 6.78 10.27
CA ALA A 44 4.16 7.63 9.23
C ALA A 44 5.21 8.16 8.23
N SER A 45 6.42 8.45 8.71
CA SER A 45 7.54 8.87 7.86
C SER A 45 7.95 7.81 6.84
N GLU A 46 7.98 6.53 7.23
CA GLU A 46 8.30 5.42 6.30
C GLU A 46 7.20 5.26 5.25
N ILE A 47 5.93 5.41 5.64
CA ILE A 47 4.79 5.36 4.71
C ILE A 47 4.90 6.49 3.68
N THR A 48 5.18 7.72 4.14
CA THR A 48 5.38 8.89 3.26
C THR A 48 6.53 8.68 2.30
N GLU A 49 7.67 8.15 2.77
CA GLU A 49 8.82 7.83 1.92
C GLU A 49 8.43 6.84 0.81
N LYS A 50 7.72 5.76 1.16
CA LYS A 50 7.24 4.77 0.18
C LYS A 50 6.22 5.34 -0.80
N ILE A 51 5.36 6.26 -0.37
CA ILE A 51 4.43 6.97 -1.26
C ILE A 51 5.22 7.80 -2.29
N GLN A 52 6.18 8.60 -1.81
CA GLN A 52 6.94 9.55 -2.63
C GLN A 52 7.97 8.88 -3.55
N HIS A 53 8.50 7.71 -3.17
CA HIS A 53 9.47 6.98 -3.98
C HIS A 53 8.93 6.67 -5.37
N GLN A 54 9.34 7.42 -6.39
CA GLN A 54 8.97 7.15 -7.76
C GLN A 54 9.81 6.01 -8.31
N LYS A 55 9.15 4.99 -8.86
CA LYS A 55 9.81 3.88 -9.54
C LYS A 55 9.99 4.22 -11.02
N ALA A 56 11.08 3.74 -11.58
CA ALA A 56 11.36 3.79 -13.01
C ALA A 56 10.56 2.73 -13.81
N ASN A 57 9.96 1.74 -13.13
CA ASN A 57 9.21 0.66 -13.76
C ASN A 57 7.69 0.80 -13.55
N GLU A 58 6.93 0.22 -14.48
CA GLU A 58 5.47 0.27 -14.46
C GLU A 58 4.83 -0.87 -13.66
N ASP A 59 5.58 -1.68 -12.90
CA ASP A 59 5.03 -2.85 -12.21
C ASP A 59 4.44 -2.51 -10.83
N TRP A 60 3.59 -3.38 -10.29
CA TRP A 60 3.00 -3.23 -8.96
C TRP A 60 4.02 -3.41 -7.83
N GLU A 61 3.91 -2.55 -6.81
CA GLU A 61 4.60 -2.70 -5.53
C GLU A 61 3.59 -2.99 -4.42
N PHE A 62 3.88 -4.01 -3.62
CA PHE A 62 3.08 -4.42 -2.47
C PHE A 62 3.93 -4.25 -1.21
N TYR A 63 3.47 -3.40 -0.30
CA TYR A 63 4.09 -3.14 1.00
C TYR A 63 3.31 -3.90 2.07
N THR A 64 3.90 -4.98 2.56
CA THR A 64 3.32 -5.87 3.57
C THR A 64 4.33 -6.14 4.68
N THR A 65 3.86 -6.39 5.90
CA THR A 65 4.74 -6.73 7.03
C THR A 65 5.42 -8.09 6.80
N SER A 66 4.64 -9.09 6.39
CA SER A 66 5.13 -10.41 6.03
C SER A 66 5.37 -10.54 4.53
N HIS A 67 6.31 -11.38 4.14
CA HIS A 67 6.54 -11.71 2.74
C HIS A 67 5.28 -12.33 2.11
N LEU A 68 4.81 -11.78 0.99
CA LEU A 68 3.76 -12.40 0.19
C LEU A 68 4.35 -13.53 -0.66
N SER A 69 3.66 -14.65 -0.75
CA SER A 69 4.06 -15.71 -1.69
C SER A 69 3.90 -15.25 -3.13
N ASP A 70 4.73 -15.78 -4.04
CA ASP A 70 4.66 -15.47 -5.47
C ASP A 70 3.27 -15.71 -6.07
N GLY A 71 2.54 -16.72 -5.58
CA GLY A 71 1.18 -17.02 -6.01
C GLY A 71 0.23 -15.86 -5.70
N ILE A 72 0.29 -15.32 -4.48
CA ILE A 72 -0.53 -14.19 -4.05
C ILE A 72 -0.14 -12.93 -4.81
N VAL A 73 1.15 -12.67 -5.01
CA VAL A 73 1.62 -11.50 -5.79
C VAL A 73 1.09 -11.57 -7.23
N ARG A 74 1.16 -12.72 -7.88
CA ARG A 74 0.63 -12.92 -9.24
C ARG A 74 -0.88 -12.70 -9.30
N GLU A 75 -1.61 -13.22 -8.32
CA GLU A 75 -3.06 -13.01 -8.24
C GLU A 75 -3.40 -11.53 -8.05
N LEU A 76 -2.71 -10.84 -7.13
CA LEU A 76 -2.90 -9.41 -6.88
C LEU A 76 -2.60 -8.57 -8.14
N LYS A 77 -1.54 -8.90 -8.88
CA LYS A 77 -1.25 -8.21 -10.15
C LYS A 77 -2.35 -8.43 -11.20
N ARG A 78 -2.94 -9.63 -11.24
CA ARG A 78 -4.01 -9.97 -12.20
C ARG A 78 -5.31 -9.23 -11.91
N VAL A 79 -5.68 -9.12 -10.64
CA VAL A 79 -6.97 -8.55 -10.20
C VAL A 79 -6.95 -7.03 -10.02
N LEU A 80 -5.75 -6.43 -9.94
CA LEU A 80 -5.56 -4.99 -9.80
C LEU A 80 -5.19 -4.29 -11.11
N GLN A 81 -5.27 -4.99 -12.25
CA GLN A 81 -5.01 -4.41 -13.58
C GLN A 81 -5.76 -3.09 -13.82
#